data_AF-A0A5A5TH73-F1
#
_entry.id   AF-A0A5A5TH73-F1
#
_cell.length_a   1.000
_cell.length_b   1.000
_cell.length_c   1.000
_cell.angle_alpha   90.00
_cell.angle_beta   90.00
_cell.angle_gamma   90.00
#
_symmetry.space_group_name_H-M   'P 1'
#
loop_
_entity.id
_entity.type
_entity.pdbx_description
1 polymer ?
#
loop_
_entity_poly.entity_id
_entity_poly.type
_entity_poly.pdbx_seq_one_letter_code
_entity_poly.pdbx_strand_id
1 'polypeptide(L)'
;MHGLIFVTWEKYLVNRFNTSFLNTYREKIGETAANAPLASKVYDDAMLLAGVVVVHELSHIPVDTLLREYGRYFLINGLTSSRCSYLLTQVHSGRDLLLVMRDAHAQMRRVPGGLTPPIFGYEASSKHSNSLTLIYDSSRQLCPLLRGAIEGAAERYGQQVRIHEKACMRQGASACRFDVTFLPAENIHQRQETPEQIAHRKQQQQIDNLILAILPRQQGINLTQLQGLLQMQGQIPTKYQRLNRILESLQHLSHAGLVANTANEPGDTLTSRLYWRAPTFDN
;
A
#
# COMPACT_ATOMS: atom_id res chain seq x y z
N MET A 1 -9.09 0.66 -9.05
CA MET A 1 -7.73 0.55 -8.48
C MET A 1 -7.31 1.78 -7.69
N HIS A 2 -6.59 1.59 -6.57
CA HIS A 2 -6.13 2.68 -5.69
C HIS A 2 -5.04 3.53 -6.36
N GLY A 3 -5.12 4.85 -6.25
CA GLY A 3 -4.23 5.82 -6.90
C GLY A 3 -2.78 5.74 -6.49
N LEU A 4 -2.50 5.25 -5.26
CA LEU A 4 -1.14 4.90 -4.85
C LEU A 4 -0.44 4.01 -5.89
N ILE A 5 -1.14 3.04 -6.47
CA ILE A 5 -0.60 2.14 -7.50
C ILE A 5 -0.17 2.92 -8.75
N PHE A 6 -0.92 3.94 -9.17
CA PHE A 6 -0.57 4.76 -10.33
C PHE A 6 0.68 5.60 -10.05
N VAL A 7 0.72 6.29 -8.91
CA VAL A 7 1.87 7.13 -8.55
C VAL A 7 3.15 6.28 -8.37
N THR A 8 3.04 5.07 -7.80
CA THR A 8 4.19 4.17 -7.67
C THR A 8 4.57 3.52 -9.00
N TRP A 9 3.63 3.28 -9.90
CA TRP A 9 3.91 2.81 -11.26
C TRP A 9 4.74 3.84 -12.02
N GLU A 10 4.39 5.12 -12.01
CA GLU A 10 5.19 6.15 -12.66
C GLU A 10 6.59 6.28 -12.05
N LYS A 11 6.71 6.17 -10.72
CA LYS A 11 8.01 6.13 -10.05
C LYS A 11 8.85 4.92 -10.47
N TYR A 12 8.21 3.76 -10.65
CA TYR A 12 8.86 2.58 -11.20
C TYR A 12 9.39 2.86 -12.61
N LEU A 13 8.61 3.50 -13.48
CA LEU A 13 9.08 3.85 -14.83
C LEU A 13 10.29 4.79 -14.83
N VAL A 14 10.30 5.79 -13.94
CA VAL A 14 11.47 6.67 -13.78
C VAL A 14 12.68 5.91 -13.27
N ASN A 15 12.50 5.01 -12.30
CA ASN A 15 13.59 4.24 -11.73
C ASN A 15 14.16 3.19 -12.70
N ARG A 16 13.28 2.57 -13.49
CA ARG A 16 13.63 1.47 -14.41
C ARG A 16 14.17 1.96 -15.74
N PHE A 17 13.63 3.07 -16.26
CA PHE A 17 13.94 3.59 -17.59
C PHE A 17 14.59 4.96 -17.52
N ASN A 18 13.85 5.99 -17.10
CA ASN A 18 14.27 7.38 -16.78
C ASN A 18 13.07 8.34 -16.91
N THR A 19 13.27 9.64 -16.65
CA THR A 19 12.24 10.68 -16.80
C THR A 19 11.76 10.89 -18.25
N SER A 20 12.64 10.75 -19.25
CA SER A 20 12.26 10.92 -20.66
C SER A 20 11.26 9.84 -21.10
N PHE A 21 11.48 8.60 -20.64
CA PHE A 21 10.56 7.50 -20.85
C PHE A 21 9.18 7.79 -20.23
N LEU A 22 9.14 8.30 -18.99
CA LEU A 22 7.89 8.68 -18.33
C LEU A 22 7.13 9.76 -19.12
N ASN A 23 7.83 10.76 -19.66
CA ASN A 23 7.19 11.81 -20.46
C ASN A 23 6.55 11.23 -21.74
N THR A 24 7.28 10.36 -22.45
CA THR A 24 6.75 9.66 -23.65
C THR A 24 5.54 8.79 -23.30
N TYR A 25 5.60 8.09 -22.17
CA TYR A 25 4.48 7.30 -21.65
C TYR A 25 3.24 8.18 -21.39
N ARG A 26 3.41 9.30 -20.68
CA ARG A 26 2.33 10.24 -20.35
C ARG A 26 1.67 10.83 -21.58
N GLU A 27 2.47 11.22 -22.58
CA GLU A 27 1.96 11.69 -23.87
C GLU A 27 1.09 10.63 -24.55
N LYS A 28 1.54 9.37 -24.59
CA LYS A 28 0.78 8.27 -25.21
C LYS A 28 -0.53 7.94 -24.50
N ILE A 29 -0.60 8.10 -23.17
CA ILE A 29 -1.84 7.86 -22.41
C ILE A 29 -2.71 9.12 -22.29
N GLY A 30 -2.31 10.25 -22.87
CA GLY A 30 -3.04 11.52 -22.77
C GLY A 30 -3.07 12.10 -21.35
N GLU A 31 -2.03 11.83 -20.55
CA GLU A 31 -1.90 12.43 -19.23
C GLU A 31 -1.45 13.90 -19.32
N THR A 32 -2.08 14.72 -18.50
CA THR A 32 -1.90 16.17 -18.37
C THR A 32 -1.84 16.52 -16.88
N ALA A 33 -1.45 17.75 -16.55
CA ALA A 33 -1.48 18.22 -15.15
C ALA A 33 -2.89 18.14 -14.51
N ALA A 34 -3.96 18.22 -15.31
CA ALA A 34 -5.34 18.21 -14.81
C ALA A 34 -5.87 16.82 -14.45
N ASN A 35 -5.35 15.76 -15.07
CA ASN A 35 -5.78 14.37 -14.87
C ASN A 35 -4.68 13.46 -14.30
N ALA A 36 -3.53 14.03 -13.92
CA ALA A 36 -2.45 13.29 -13.26
C ALA A 36 -2.95 12.53 -12.02
N PRO A 37 -2.49 11.29 -11.79
CA PRO A 37 -2.99 10.44 -10.74
C PRO A 37 -2.65 11.00 -9.34
N LEU A 38 -3.63 10.98 -8.45
CA LEU A 38 -3.48 11.32 -7.04
C LEU A 38 -3.51 10.05 -6.22
N ALA A 39 -2.58 9.90 -5.28
CA ALA A 39 -2.47 8.71 -4.45
C ALA A 39 -3.76 8.39 -3.66
N SER A 40 -4.54 9.42 -3.30
CA SER A 40 -5.77 9.33 -2.51
C SER A 40 -7.04 9.05 -3.32
N LYS A 41 -6.96 8.96 -4.66
CA LYS A 41 -8.12 8.71 -5.53
C LYS A 41 -8.23 7.23 -5.89
N VAL A 42 -9.43 6.83 -6.32
CA VAL A 42 -9.68 5.51 -6.93
C VAL A 42 -9.95 5.72 -8.42
N TYR A 43 -9.36 4.88 -9.25
CA TYR A 43 -9.41 4.94 -10.71
C TYR A 43 -9.97 3.65 -11.29
N ASP A 44 -10.41 3.66 -12.54
CA ASP A 44 -10.75 2.42 -13.27
C ASP A 44 -9.50 1.53 -13.40
N ASP A 45 -9.68 0.22 -13.27
CA ASP A 45 -8.61 -0.75 -13.46
C ASP A 45 -8.07 -0.72 -14.90
N ALA A 46 -8.94 -0.44 -15.89
CA ALA A 46 -8.58 -0.36 -17.31
C ALA A 46 -7.50 0.70 -17.58
N MET A 47 -7.48 1.80 -16.82
CA MET A 47 -6.50 2.88 -17.01
C MET A 47 -5.07 2.41 -16.77
N LEU A 48 -4.81 1.71 -15.66
CA LEU A 48 -3.46 1.20 -15.39
C LEU A 48 -3.08 0.12 -16.41
N LEU A 49 -4.02 -0.78 -16.72
CA LEU A 49 -3.76 -1.89 -17.65
C LEU A 49 -3.41 -1.40 -19.06
N ALA A 50 -4.12 -0.38 -19.56
CA ALA A 50 -3.76 0.29 -20.81
C ALA A 50 -2.37 0.92 -20.74
N GLY A 51 -2.03 1.57 -19.62
CA GLY A 51 -0.69 2.10 -19.39
C GLY A 51 0.41 1.03 -19.42
N VAL A 52 0.18 -0.14 -18.82
CA VAL A 52 1.13 -1.26 -18.87
C VAL A 52 1.37 -1.72 -20.31
N VAL A 53 0.32 -1.77 -21.15
CA VAL A 53 0.45 -2.10 -22.58
C VAL A 53 1.31 -1.07 -23.31
N VAL A 54 1.13 0.23 -23.05
CA VAL A 54 1.99 1.28 -23.62
C VAL A 54 3.47 1.07 -23.25
N VAL A 55 3.76 0.71 -22.00
CA VAL A 55 5.13 0.44 -21.57
C VAL A 55 5.70 -0.80 -22.24
N HIS A 56 4.89 -1.84 -22.43
CA HIS A 56 5.27 -3.01 -23.22
C HIS A 56 5.65 -2.62 -24.66
N GLU A 57 4.82 -1.82 -25.34
CA GLU A 57 5.10 -1.36 -26.71
C GLU A 57 6.38 -0.53 -26.80
N LEU A 58 6.62 0.37 -25.84
CA LEU A 58 7.79 1.25 -25.82
C LEU A 58 9.09 0.53 -25.46
N SER A 59 9.03 -0.48 -24.59
CA SER A 59 10.22 -1.15 -24.04
C SER A 59 10.48 -2.53 -24.63
N HIS A 60 9.50 -3.11 -25.33
CA HIS A 60 9.46 -4.50 -25.79
C HIS A 60 9.61 -5.55 -24.67
N ILE A 61 9.44 -5.17 -23.40
CA ILE A 61 9.46 -6.09 -22.26
C ILE A 61 8.07 -6.71 -22.12
N PRO A 62 7.94 -8.05 -21.97
CA PRO A 62 6.65 -8.69 -21.77
C PRO A 62 5.86 -8.11 -20.58
N VAL A 63 4.54 -7.95 -20.75
CA VAL A 63 3.62 -7.42 -19.72
C VAL A 63 3.79 -8.15 -18.38
N ASP A 64 3.87 -9.48 -18.39
CA ASP A 64 4.03 -10.29 -17.18
C ASP A 64 5.34 -9.99 -16.44
N THR A 65 6.42 -9.74 -17.18
CA THR A 65 7.71 -9.33 -16.63
C THR A 65 7.61 -7.93 -16.02
N LEU A 66 7.00 -6.97 -16.72
CA LEU A 66 6.77 -5.61 -16.21
C LEU A 66 5.95 -5.61 -14.91
N LEU A 67 4.86 -6.39 -14.87
CA LEU A 67 4.00 -6.49 -13.70
C LEU A 67 4.74 -7.13 -12.51
N ARG A 68 5.56 -8.16 -12.74
CA ARG A 68 6.39 -8.77 -11.69
C ARG A 68 7.47 -7.81 -11.18
N GLU A 69 8.21 -7.16 -12.08
CA GLU A 69 9.21 -6.15 -11.71
C GLU A 69 8.57 -5.01 -10.91
N TYR A 70 7.40 -4.55 -11.36
CA TYR A 70 6.64 -3.52 -10.66
C TYR A 70 6.11 -4.00 -9.30
N GLY A 71 5.57 -5.21 -9.19
CA GLY A 71 5.14 -5.77 -7.91
C GLY A 71 6.28 -5.81 -6.89
N ARG A 72 7.48 -6.19 -7.34
CA ARG A 72 8.70 -6.16 -6.51
C ARG A 72 9.05 -4.73 -6.11
N TYR A 73 9.10 -3.80 -7.07
CA TYR A 73 9.38 -2.39 -6.82
C TYR A 73 8.37 -1.74 -5.86
N PHE A 74 7.08 -2.05 -6.00
CA PHE A 74 6.00 -1.55 -5.16
C PHE A 74 6.31 -1.82 -3.69
N LEU A 75 6.85 -2.99 -3.38
CA LEU A 75 7.18 -3.37 -2.02
C LEU A 75 8.46 -2.76 -1.49
N ILE A 76 9.38 -2.23 -2.30
CA ILE A 76 10.69 -1.74 -1.81
C ILE A 76 10.89 -0.22 -1.95
N ASN A 77 10.05 0.47 -2.72
CA ASN A 77 10.22 1.90 -2.97
C ASN A 77 9.90 2.78 -1.74
N GLY A 78 10.56 3.94 -1.67
CA GLY A 78 10.43 4.88 -0.55
C GLY A 78 9.04 5.50 -0.40
N LEU A 79 8.28 5.68 -1.49
CA LEU A 79 6.93 6.21 -1.39
C LEU A 79 6.00 5.23 -0.68
N THR A 80 6.10 3.94 -1.00
CA THR A 80 5.32 2.90 -0.31
C THR A 80 5.74 2.77 1.14
N SER A 81 7.05 2.84 1.44
CA SER A 81 7.55 2.89 2.82
C SER A 81 6.96 4.04 3.64
N SER A 82 6.80 5.22 3.03
CA SER A 82 6.19 6.39 3.69
C SER A 82 4.67 6.25 3.82
N ARG A 83 3.97 5.96 2.71
CA ARG A 83 2.50 5.96 2.68
C ARG A 83 1.87 4.81 3.45
N CYS A 84 2.52 3.64 3.44
CA CYS A 84 2.06 2.45 4.14
C CYS A 84 2.79 2.26 5.48
N SER A 85 3.40 3.31 6.02
CA SER A 85 4.21 3.24 7.25
C SER A 85 3.45 2.60 8.40
N TYR A 86 2.19 2.98 8.63
CA TYR A 86 1.35 2.40 9.68
C TYR A 86 1.34 0.87 9.66
N LEU A 87 1.16 0.25 8.48
CA LEU A 87 1.18 -1.21 8.32
C LEU A 87 2.61 -1.76 8.46
N LEU A 88 3.58 -1.12 7.79
CA LEU A 88 4.95 -1.62 7.71
C LEU A 88 5.70 -1.55 9.05
N THR A 89 5.29 -0.68 9.97
CA THR A 89 5.87 -0.63 11.32
C THR A 89 5.44 -1.81 12.22
N GLN A 90 4.40 -2.56 11.82
CA GLN A 90 3.84 -3.68 12.58
C GLN A 90 4.38 -5.05 12.17
N VAL A 91 5.27 -5.10 11.17
CA VAL A 91 5.76 -6.34 10.57
C VAL A 91 7.29 -6.35 10.49
N HIS A 92 7.89 -7.52 10.72
CA HIS A 92 9.34 -7.67 10.88
C HIS A 92 9.97 -8.69 9.92
N SER A 93 9.15 -9.34 9.10
CA SER A 93 9.60 -10.27 8.06
C SER A 93 8.70 -10.22 6.84
N GLY A 94 9.19 -10.75 5.71
CA GLY A 94 8.37 -10.89 4.50
C GLY A 94 7.16 -11.78 4.74
N ARG A 95 7.29 -12.82 5.58
CA ARG A 95 6.17 -13.66 5.99
C ARG A 95 5.11 -12.87 6.77
N ASP A 96 5.52 -12.10 7.77
CA ASP A 96 4.59 -11.30 8.57
C ASP A 96 3.86 -10.32 7.67
N LEU A 97 4.60 -9.63 6.79
CA LEU A 97 4.01 -8.71 5.83
C LEU A 97 2.95 -9.39 4.96
N LEU A 98 3.22 -10.59 4.42
CA LEU A 98 2.20 -11.33 3.68
C LEU A 98 0.98 -11.60 4.55
N LEU A 99 1.12 -12.06 5.79
CA LEU A 99 -0.02 -12.39 6.65
C LEU A 99 -0.91 -11.20 6.97
N VAL A 100 -0.35 -10.00 7.21
CA VAL A 100 -1.18 -8.81 7.51
C VAL A 100 -1.96 -8.32 6.29
N MET A 101 -1.55 -8.70 5.07
CA MET A 101 -2.23 -8.25 3.85
C MET A 101 -3.69 -8.70 3.79
N ARG A 102 -4.08 -9.84 4.34
CA ARG A 102 -5.52 -10.22 4.39
C ARG A 102 -6.33 -9.18 5.14
N ASP A 103 -5.91 -8.86 6.36
CA ASP A 103 -6.68 -7.99 7.24
C ASP A 103 -6.61 -6.53 6.74
N ALA A 104 -5.45 -6.11 6.23
CA ALA A 104 -5.29 -4.78 5.62
C ALA A 104 -6.18 -4.60 4.37
N HIS A 105 -6.19 -5.56 3.44
CA HIS A 105 -7.03 -5.46 2.24
C HIS A 105 -8.53 -5.61 2.58
N ALA A 106 -8.90 -6.45 3.55
CA ALA A 106 -10.27 -6.51 4.05
C ALA A 106 -10.70 -5.17 4.64
N GLN A 107 -9.83 -4.52 5.43
CA GLN A 107 -10.11 -3.21 6.02
C GLN A 107 -10.23 -2.11 4.96
N MET A 108 -9.35 -2.09 3.95
CA MET A 108 -9.43 -1.13 2.83
C MET A 108 -10.74 -1.24 2.04
N ARG A 109 -11.30 -2.46 1.90
CA ARG A 109 -12.59 -2.69 1.22
C ARG A 109 -13.77 -2.00 1.92
N ARG A 110 -13.68 -1.81 3.24
CA ARG A 110 -14.74 -1.19 4.06
C ARG A 110 -14.76 0.33 3.98
N VAL A 111 -13.70 0.94 3.44
CA VAL A 111 -13.63 2.39 3.27
C VAL A 111 -14.58 2.79 2.14
N PRO A 112 -15.46 3.79 2.34
CA PRO A 112 -16.26 4.37 1.28
C PRO A 112 -15.37 4.84 0.12
N GLY A 113 -15.72 4.47 -1.12
CA GLY A 113 -14.89 4.76 -2.30
C GLY A 113 -14.72 3.60 -3.28
N GLY A 114 -15.36 2.45 -3.02
CA GLY A 114 -15.46 1.37 -4.01
C GLY A 114 -14.16 0.61 -4.27
N LEU A 115 -13.24 0.59 -3.29
CA LEU A 115 -12.04 -0.24 -3.40
C LEU A 115 -12.43 -1.72 -3.41
N THR A 116 -11.97 -2.45 -4.42
CA THR A 116 -12.18 -3.89 -4.56
C THR A 116 -10.86 -4.65 -4.46
N PRO A 117 -10.11 -4.57 -3.35
CA PRO A 117 -8.81 -5.22 -3.21
C PRO A 117 -8.93 -6.76 -3.33
N PRO A 118 -7.83 -7.45 -3.67
CA PRO A 118 -7.81 -8.91 -3.71
C PRO A 118 -8.15 -9.53 -2.34
N ILE A 119 -8.67 -10.75 -2.37
CA ILE A 119 -8.89 -11.57 -1.18
C ILE A 119 -7.64 -12.44 -0.98
N PHE A 120 -7.14 -12.44 0.24
CA PHE A 120 -6.03 -13.29 0.64
C PHE A 120 -6.47 -14.34 1.65
N GLY A 121 -6.10 -15.59 1.40
CA GLY A 121 -6.18 -16.70 2.34
C GLY A 121 -4.78 -17.27 2.61
N TYR A 122 -4.63 -17.95 3.74
CA TYR A 122 -3.36 -18.62 4.09
C TYR A 122 -3.63 -19.98 4.70
N GLU A 123 -2.81 -20.93 4.32
CA GLU A 123 -2.73 -22.24 4.97
C GLU A 123 -1.34 -22.40 5.60
N ALA A 124 -1.31 -22.88 6.84
CA ALA A 124 -0.06 -23.11 7.55
C ALA A 124 0.68 -24.30 6.94
N SER A 125 2.00 -24.17 6.75
CA SER A 125 2.84 -25.32 6.43
C SER A 125 3.26 -26.01 7.73
N SER A 126 2.92 -27.30 7.86
CA SER A 126 3.33 -28.11 9.00
C SER A 126 4.84 -28.39 9.06
N LYS A 127 5.57 -28.16 7.96
CA LYS A 127 6.97 -28.56 7.82
C LYS A 127 7.97 -27.47 8.24
N HIS A 128 7.62 -26.19 8.09
CA HIS A 128 8.53 -25.07 8.36
C HIS A 128 7.75 -23.84 8.85
N SER A 129 8.17 -23.25 9.96
CA SER A 129 7.54 -22.03 10.53
C SER A 129 7.58 -20.82 9.58
N ASN A 130 8.57 -20.76 8.69
CA ASN A 130 8.75 -19.69 7.71
C ASN A 130 8.06 -19.94 6.35
N SER A 131 7.25 -20.99 6.26
CA SER A 131 6.51 -21.36 5.06
C SER A 131 5.01 -21.16 5.24
N LEU A 132 4.33 -20.83 4.15
CA LEU A 132 2.87 -20.77 4.05
C LEU A 132 2.43 -21.07 2.62
N THR A 133 1.19 -21.52 2.46
CA THR A 133 0.52 -21.46 1.16
C THR A 133 -0.33 -20.20 1.13
N LEU A 134 -0.04 -19.29 0.21
CA LEU A 134 -0.82 -18.08 -0.04
C LEU A 134 -1.90 -18.39 -1.07
N ILE A 135 -3.13 -18.04 -0.76
CA ILE A 135 -4.28 -18.10 -1.68
C ILE A 135 -4.62 -16.68 -2.09
N TYR A 136 -4.69 -16.43 -3.38
CA TYR A 136 -5.02 -15.12 -3.96
C TYR A 136 -6.20 -15.25 -4.90
N ASP A 137 -7.26 -14.50 -4.58
CA ASP A 137 -8.46 -14.41 -5.39
C ASP A 137 -8.73 -12.94 -5.74
N SER A 138 -8.87 -12.69 -7.05
CA SER A 138 -9.07 -11.36 -7.60
C SER A 138 -9.54 -11.46 -9.04
N SER A 139 -10.65 -10.81 -9.36
CA SER A 139 -11.16 -10.67 -10.73
C SER A 139 -10.14 -10.03 -11.69
N ARG A 140 -9.19 -9.24 -11.16
CA ARG A 140 -8.15 -8.58 -11.98
C ARG A 140 -7.05 -9.52 -12.48
N GLN A 141 -6.91 -10.71 -11.89
CA GLN A 141 -5.88 -11.70 -12.25
C GLN A 141 -4.44 -11.15 -12.37
N LEU A 142 -4.07 -10.18 -11.50
CA LEU A 142 -2.73 -9.58 -11.46
C LEU A 142 -1.68 -10.53 -10.81
N CYS A 143 -1.67 -11.79 -11.25
CA CYS A 143 -0.86 -12.87 -10.71
C CYS A 143 0.65 -12.58 -10.79
N PRO A 144 1.19 -12.06 -11.91
CA PRO A 144 2.61 -11.70 -11.97
C PRO A 144 2.99 -10.59 -10.99
N LEU A 145 2.09 -9.60 -10.79
CA LEU A 145 2.28 -8.53 -9.82
C LEU A 145 2.34 -9.07 -8.40
N LEU A 146 1.42 -9.97 -8.03
CA LEU A 146 1.46 -10.64 -6.73
C LEU A 146 2.78 -11.39 -6.52
N ARG A 147 3.25 -12.14 -7.53
CA ARG A 147 4.53 -12.84 -7.44
C ARG A 147 5.68 -11.87 -7.18
N GLY A 148 5.72 -10.76 -7.91
CA GLY A 148 6.66 -9.67 -7.67
C GLY A 148 6.56 -9.10 -6.25
N ALA A 149 5.34 -8.89 -5.75
CA ALA A 149 5.13 -8.40 -4.39
C ALA A 149 5.67 -9.35 -3.31
N ILE A 150 5.53 -10.67 -3.50
CA ILE A 150 6.13 -11.67 -2.58
C ILE A 150 7.67 -11.56 -2.60
N GLU A 151 8.27 -11.36 -3.78
CA GLU A 151 9.72 -11.16 -3.93
C GLU A 151 10.18 -9.86 -3.26
N GLY A 152 9.46 -8.76 -3.48
CA GLY A 152 9.76 -7.48 -2.86
C GLY A 152 9.56 -7.48 -1.34
N ALA A 153 8.61 -8.28 -0.82
CA ALA A 153 8.45 -8.50 0.60
C ALA A 153 9.69 -9.18 1.20
N ALA A 154 10.27 -10.17 0.54
CA ALA A 154 11.51 -10.80 0.99
C ALA A 154 12.68 -9.80 0.98
N GLU A 155 12.84 -9.07 -0.12
CA GLU A 155 13.91 -8.08 -0.28
C GLU A 155 13.84 -6.97 0.77
N ARG A 156 12.64 -6.45 1.07
CA ARG A 156 12.43 -5.40 2.08
C ARG A 156 13.04 -5.78 3.44
N TYR A 157 12.99 -7.06 3.81
CA TYR A 157 13.49 -7.56 5.09
C TYR A 157 14.84 -8.27 4.98
N GLY A 158 15.54 -8.14 3.85
CA GLY A 158 16.81 -8.81 3.63
C GLY A 158 16.70 -10.33 3.74
N GLN A 159 15.62 -10.91 3.20
CA GLN A 159 15.37 -12.33 3.14
C GLN A 159 15.43 -12.84 1.70
N GLN A 160 15.69 -14.13 1.54
CA GLN A 160 15.45 -14.83 0.29
C GLN A 160 14.07 -15.48 0.33
N VAL A 161 13.45 -15.70 -0.83
CA VAL A 161 12.16 -16.38 -0.92
C VAL A 161 12.16 -17.44 -2.02
N ARG A 162 11.68 -18.63 -1.68
CA ARG A 162 11.34 -19.68 -2.64
C ARG A 162 9.83 -19.65 -2.86
N ILE A 163 9.42 -19.56 -4.12
CA ILE A 163 8.01 -19.48 -4.52
C ILE A 163 7.74 -20.62 -5.50
N HIS A 164 6.77 -21.47 -5.20
CA HIS A 164 6.26 -22.49 -6.10
C HIS A 164 4.78 -22.24 -6.37
N GLU A 165 4.44 -21.89 -7.62
CA GLU A 165 3.05 -21.72 -8.05
C GLU A 165 2.40 -23.10 -8.21
N LYS A 166 1.33 -23.36 -7.45
CA LYS A 166 0.56 -24.60 -7.48
C LYS A 166 -0.66 -24.52 -8.39
N ALA A 167 -1.25 -23.33 -8.51
CA ALA A 167 -2.43 -23.05 -9.31
C ALA A 167 -2.47 -21.56 -9.68
N CYS A 168 -3.06 -21.23 -10.83
CA CYS A 168 -3.16 -19.87 -11.31
C CYS A 168 -4.51 -19.59 -11.97
N MET A 169 -5.13 -18.46 -11.64
CA MET A 169 -6.41 -18.04 -12.24
C MET A 169 -6.32 -17.85 -13.75
N ARG A 170 -5.16 -17.42 -14.26
CA ARG A 170 -4.90 -17.29 -15.70
C ARG A 170 -4.76 -18.63 -16.41
N GLN A 171 -4.68 -19.74 -15.66
CA GLN A 171 -4.65 -21.12 -16.16
C GLN A 171 -5.97 -21.85 -15.85
N GLY A 172 -7.03 -21.12 -15.47
CA GLY A 172 -8.37 -21.68 -15.22
C GLY A 172 -8.65 -22.11 -13.77
N ALA A 173 -7.73 -21.91 -12.83
CA ALA A 173 -8.02 -22.16 -11.41
C ALA A 173 -8.96 -21.09 -10.83
N SER A 174 -9.73 -21.43 -9.79
CA SER A 174 -10.61 -20.46 -9.09
C SER A 174 -9.85 -19.39 -8.30
N ALA A 175 -8.63 -19.71 -7.84
CA ALA A 175 -7.73 -18.81 -7.14
C ALA A 175 -6.28 -19.21 -7.43
N CYS A 176 -5.35 -18.26 -7.35
CA CYS A 176 -3.93 -18.59 -7.40
C CYS A 176 -3.48 -19.17 -6.06
N ARG A 177 -2.59 -20.15 -6.10
CA ARG A 177 -2.00 -20.77 -4.91
C ARG A 177 -0.48 -20.79 -5.04
N PHE A 178 0.20 -20.20 -4.07
CA PHE A 178 1.66 -20.12 -4.02
C PHE A 178 2.17 -20.74 -2.74
N ASP A 179 3.00 -21.76 -2.83
CA ASP A 179 3.80 -22.24 -1.71
C ASP A 179 5.01 -21.32 -1.58
N VAL A 180 5.09 -20.61 -0.46
CA VAL A 180 6.10 -19.58 -0.21
C VAL A 180 6.93 -19.99 1.00
N THR A 181 8.26 -19.92 0.89
CA THR A 181 9.19 -20.16 1.99
C THR A 181 10.19 -19.03 2.07
N PHE A 182 10.20 -18.31 3.19
CA PHE A 182 11.19 -17.26 3.47
C PHE A 182 12.41 -17.87 4.16
N LEU A 183 13.59 -17.46 3.70
CA LEU A 183 14.87 -17.91 4.20
C LEU A 183 15.66 -16.69 4.72
N PRO A 184 16.44 -16.83 5.81
CA PRO A 184 17.42 -15.82 6.19
C PRO A 184 18.36 -15.54 5.00
N ALA A 185 18.77 -14.28 4.79
CA ALA A 185 19.85 -14.02 3.84
C ALA A 185 21.19 -14.42 4.44
N GLU A 186 22.02 -15.12 3.66
CA GLU A 186 23.31 -15.64 4.13
C GLU A 186 24.37 -14.54 4.33
N ASN A 187 24.23 -13.35 3.73
CA ASN A 187 25.19 -12.24 3.88
C ASN A 187 24.59 -10.90 3.39
N ILE A 188 23.75 -10.24 4.20
CA ILE A 188 23.37 -8.85 3.94
C ILE A 188 23.70 -8.05 5.18
N HIS A 189 24.45 -6.95 5.01
CA HIS A 189 24.48 -5.85 5.97
C HIS A 189 23.04 -5.37 6.13
N GLN A 190 22.32 -5.95 7.09
CA GLN A 190 20.99 -5.49 7.45
C GLN A 190 21.11 -3.98 7.65
N ARG A 191 20.27 -3.20 6.96
CA ARG A 191 20.03 -1.82 7.37
C ARG A 191 19.34 -1.91 8.72
N GLN A 192 20.13 -2.10 9.77
CA GLN A 192 19.66 -2.03 11.13
C GLN A 192 19.29 -0.58 11.35
N GLU A 193 18.02 -0.34 11.67
CA GLU A 193 17.58 0.97 12.08
C GLU A 193 18.38 1.39 13.31
N THR A 194 18.81 2.64 13.35
CA THR A 194 19.45 3.17 14.55
C THR A 194 18.44 3.24 15.69
N PRO A 195 18.89 3.25 16.97
CA PRO A 195 18.00 3.46 18.11
C PRO A 195 17.09 4.69 17.95
N GLU A 196 17.58 5.77 17.35
CA GLU A 196 16.81 6.98 17.07
C GLU A 196 15.72 6.74 16.03
N GLN A 197 16.00 5.98 14.97
CA GLN A 197 15.02 5.62 13.95
C GLN A 197 13.91 4.75 14.54
N ILE A 198 14.28 3.78 15.39
CA ILE A 198 13.33 2.92 16.12
C ILE A 198 12.44 3.77 17.04
N ALA A 199 13.04 4.70 17.79
CA ALA A 199 12.31 5.58 18.70
C ALA A 199 11.34 6.50 17.93
N HIS A 200 11.79 7.11 16.84
CA HIS A 200 10.95 7.94 15.97
C HIS A 200 9.77 7.14 15.40
N ARG A 201 10.01 5.91 14.94
CA ARG A 201 8.99 5.02 14.42
C ARG A 201 7.94 4.67 15.48
N LYS A 202 8.37 4.23 16.67
CA LYS A 202 7.46 3.91 17.78
C LYS A 202 6.61 5.13 18.17
N GLN A 203 7.23 6.30 18.21
CA GLN A 203 6.54 7.55 18.52
C GLN A 203 5.49 7.90 17.46
N GLN A 204 5.81 7.77 16.17
CA GLN A 204 4.83 8.00 15.10
C GLN A 204 3.64 7.05 15.22
N GLN A 205 3.89 5.76 15.47
CA GLN A 205 2.84 4.77 15.65
C GLN A 205 1.91 5.08 16.84
N GLN A 206 2.47 5.57 17.95
CA GLN A 206 1.68 6.01 19.10
C GLN A 206 0.74 7.18 18.74
N ILE A 207 1.23 8.13 17.95
CA ILE A 207 0.43 9.28 17.50
C ILE A 207 -0.68 8.84 16.54
N ASP A 208 -0.37 7.97 15.58
CA ASP A 208 -1.35 7.42 14.64
C ASP A 208 -2.48 6.71 15.40
N ASN A 209 -2.13 5.87 16.39
CA ASN A 209 -3.12 5.16 17.22
C ASN A 209 -4.00 6.11 18.04
N LEU A 210 -3.42 7.20 18.55
CA LEU A 210 -4.17 8.19 19.32
C LEU A 210 -5.14 9.00 18.45
N ILE A 211 -4.68 9.44 17.27
CA ILE A 211 -5.55 10.11 16.29
C ILE A 211 -6.70 9.17 15.89
N LEU A 212 -6.40 7.90 15.60
CA LEU A 212 -7.41 6.91 15.28
C LEU A 212 -8.43 6.70 16.40
N ALA A 213 -8.00 6.79 17.67
CA ALA A 213 -8.88 6.63 18.83
C ALA A 213 -9.82 7.83 19.04
N ILE A 214 -9.40 9.03 18.64
CA ILE A 214 -10.17 10.27 18.80
C ILE A 214 -11.17 10.47 17.65
N LEU A 215 -10.84 9.96 16.46
CA LEU A 215 -11.71 10.12 15.29
C LEU A 215 -13.10 9.52 15.55
N PRO A 216 -14.17 10.27 15.21
CA PRO A 216 -15.52 9.79 15.41
C PRO A 216 -15.82 8.65 14.44
N ARG A 217 -16.78 7.79 14.78
CA ARG A 217 -17.25 6.71 13.89
C ARG A 217 -18.29 7.17 12.86
N GLN A 218 -18.97 8.28 13.14
CA GLN A 218 -20.00 8.90 12.30
C GLN A 218 -19.81 10.41 12.35
N GLN A 219 -20.32 11.13 11.35
CA GLN A 219 -20.25 12.61 11.28
C GLN A 219 -18.80 13.10 11.41
N GLY A 220 -18.01 12.91 10.34
CA GLY A 220 -16.58 13.22 10.34
C GLY A 220 -16.24 14.65 10.76
N ILE A 221 -15.01 14.84 11.22
CA ILE A 221 -14.50 16.13 11.71
C ILE A 221 -13.41 16.67 10.80
N ASN A 222 -13.28 17.99 10.73
CA ASN A 222 -12.19 18.62 9.98
C ASN A 222 -10.89 18.68 10.78
N LEU A 223 -9.81 19.10 10.10
CA LEU A 223 -8.46 19.14 10.66
C LEU A 223 -8.35 20.07 11.88
N THR A 224 -9.04 21.22 11.86
CA THR A 224 -9.03 22.20 12.96
C THR A 224 -9.76 21.66 14.19
N GLN A 225 -10.91 21.02 14.00
CA GLN A 225 -11.67 20.37 15.08
C GLN A 225 -10.84 19.26 15.73
N LEU A 226 -10.21 18.40 14.92
CA LEU A 226 -9.32 17.35 15.43
C LEU A 226 -8.14 17.93 16.21
N GLN A 227 -7.52 19.01 15.72
CA GLN A 227 -6.45 19.69 16.45
C GLN A 227 -6.91 20.19 17.83
N GLY A 228 -8.10 20.79 17.91
CA GLY A 228 -8.67 21.23 19.19
C GLY A 228 -8.88 20.08 20.17
N LEU A 229 -9.43 18.95 19.71
CA LEU A 229 -9.59 17.74 20.55
C LEU A 229 -8.26 17.21 21.08
N LEU A 230 -7.22 17.19 20.22
CA LEU A 230 -5.88 16.75 20.60
C LEU A 230 -5.22 17.68 21.64
N GLN A 231 -5.44 18.99 21.52
CA GLN A 231 -4.95 19.99 22.48
C GLN A 231 -5.62 19.84 23.85
N MET A 232 -6.92 19.52 23.89
CA MET A 232 -7.66 19.33 25.14
C MET A 232 -7.24 18.09 25.93
N GLN A 233 -6.76 17.04 25.26
CA GLN A 233 -6.35 15.80 25.94
C GLN A 233 -5.04 15.91 26.73
N GLY A 234 -4.19 16.92 26.49
CA GLY A 234 -2.95 17.18 27.25
C GLY A 234 -1.85 16.09 27.17
N GLN A 235 -2.14 14.92 26.61
CA GLN A 235 -1.24 13.76 26.54
C GLN A 235 -0.27 13.78 25.35
N ILE A 236 -0.42 14.74 24.43
CA ILE A 236 0.36 14.80 23.19
C ILE A 236 1.39 15.94 23.27
N PRO A 237 2.69 15.67 23.03
CA PRO A 237 3.68 16.74 22.94
C PRO A 237 3.29 17.79 21.88
N THR A 238 3.47 19.07 22.19
CA THR A 238 3.06 20.21 21.34
C THR A 238 3.55 20.13 19.89
N LYS A 239 4.74 19.56 19.65
CA LYS A 239 5.28 19.33 18.30
C LYS A 239 4.38 18.46 17.41
N TYR A 240 3.56 17.57 17.99
CA TYR A 240 2.67 16.65 17.28
C TYR A 240 1.22 17.14 17.19
N GLN A 241 0.92 18.24 17.86
CA GLN A 241 -0.36 18.95 17.72
C GLN A 241 -0.36 19.88 16.50
N ARG A 242 0.75 19.97 15.76
CA ARG A 242 0.84 20.78 14.54
C ARG A 242 0.00 20.15 13.43
N LEU A 243 -0.74 20.98 12.70
CA LEU A 243 -1.65 20.55 11.62
C LEU A 243 -0.99 19.64 10.60
N ASN A 244 0.27 19.92 10.21
CA ASN A 244 0.99 19.09 9.25
C ASN A 244 1.26 17.67 9.76
N ARG A 245 1.55 17.48 11.05
CA ARG A 245 1.76 16.16 11.68
C ARG A 245 0.47 15.38 11.82
N ILE A 246 -0.61 16.08 12.17
CA ILE A 246 -1.95 15.48 12.21
C ILE A 246 -2.34 15.01 10.81
N LEU A 247 -2.14 15.85 9.79
CA LEU A 247 -2.44 15.52 8.40
C LEU A 247 -1.60 14.35 7.89
N GLU A 248 -0.31 14.30 8.21
CA GLU A 248 0.57 13.16 7.87
C GLU A 248 0.05 11.85 8.47
N SER A 249 -0.34 11.88 9.76
CA SER A 249 -0.89 10.72 10.46
C SER A 249 -2.24 10.27 9.84
N LEU A 250 -3.13 11.22 9.54
CA LEU A 250 -4.38 10.93 8.83
C LEU A 250 -4.14 10.30 7.46
N GLN A 251 -3.10 10.74 6.75
CA GLN A 251 -2.70 10.13 5.47
C GLN A 251 -2.22 8.69 5.66
N HIS A 252 -1.36 8.41 6.64
CA HIS A 252 -0.91 7.04 6.93
C HIS A 252 -2.10 6.11 7.26
N LEU A 253 -2.99 6.56 8.14
CA LEU A 253 -4.17 5.80 8.53
C LEU A 253 -5.16 5.60 7.37
N SER A 254 -5.31 6.58 6.49
CA SER A 254 -6.16 6.47 5.30
C SER A 254 -5.61 5.42 4.32
N HIS A 255 -4.28 5.41 4.09
CA HIS A 255 -3.65 4.39 3.24
C HIS A 255 -3.70 2.99 3.87
N ALA A 256 -3.82 2.88 5.20
CA ALA A 256 -4.06 1.62 5.89
C ALA A 256 -5.55 1.19 5.90
N GLY A 257 -6.45 2.00 5.33
CA GLY A 257 -7.89 1.75 5.32
C GLY A 257 -8.60 1.99 6.66
N LEU A 258 -7.93 2.64 7.61
CA LEU A 258 -8.44 2.85 8.98
C LEU A 258 -9.19 4.17 9.14
N VAL A 259 -8.96 5.11 8.22
CA VAL A 259 -9.60 6.42 8.20
C VAL A 259 -10.21 6.66 6.84
N ALA A 260 -11.48 7.02 6.85
CA ALA A 260 -12.20 7.48 5.68
C ALA A 260 -12.24 9.02 5.69
N ASN A 261 -12.40 9.61 4.51
CA ASN A 261 -12.41 11.06 4.36
C ASN A 261 -13.18 11.48 3.10
N THR A 262 -13.54 12.75 3.02
CA THR A 262 -14.24 13.35 1.86
C THR A 262 -13.26 13.88 0.80
N ALA A 263 -12.01 13.38 0.75
CA ALA A 263 -11.05 13.89 -0.22
C ALA A 263 -11.56 13.69 -1.64
N ASN A 264 -11.34 14.71 -2.47
CA ASN A 264 -11.72 14.75 -3.88
C ASN A 264 -13.23 14.81 -4.18
N GLU A 265 -14.08 14.97 -3.16
CA GLU A 265 -15.49 15.31 -3.37
C GLU A 265 -15.64 16.78 -3.80
N PRO A 266 -16.74 17.16 -4.50
CA PRO A 266 -16.99 18.56 -4.84
C PRO A 266 -16.97 19.47 -3.60
N GLY A 267 -16.17 20.54 -3.63
CA GLY A 267 -16.02 21.46 -2.50
C GLY A 267 -14.99 21.03 -1.44
N ASP A 268 -14.27 19.93 -1.66
CA ASP A 268 -13.14 19.51 -0.82
C ASP A 268 -12.02 20.56 -0.83
N THR A 269 -11.62 20.97 0.37
CA THR A 269 -10.44 21.80 0.61
C THR A 269 -9.70 21.23 1.82
N LEU A 270 -8.45 21.59 2.00
CA LEU A 270 -7.66 21.10 3.14
C LEU A 270 -8.30 21.40 4.51
N THR A 271 -9.09 22.48 4.60
CA THR A 271 -9.76 22.91 5.83
C THR A 271 -11.21 22.42 5.94
N SER A 272 -11.88 22.14 4.82
CA SER A 272 -13.25 21.60 4.82
C SER A 272 -13.32 20.08 4.83
N ARG A 273 -12.22 19.38 4.48
CA ARG A 273 -12.19 17.91 4.44
C ARG A 273 -12.55 17.31 5.78
N LEU A 274 -13.49 16.38 5.75
CA LEU A 274 -13.91 15.64 6.94
C LEU A 274 -13.19 14.29 7.00
N TYR A 275 -12.87 13.87 8.22
CA TYR A 275 -12.22 12.61 8.53
C TYR A 275 -13.01 11.86 9.60
N TRP A 276 -13.14 10.55 9.43
CA TRP A 276 -13.79 9.67 10.40
C TRP A 276 -13.11 8.30 10.39
N ARG A 277 -13.34 7.54 11.46
CA ARG A 277 -12.84 6.18 11.57
C ARG A 277 -13.60 5.28 10.60
N ALA A 278 -12.86 4.51 9.80
CA ALA A 278 -13.46 3.56 8.86
C ALA A 278 -14.21 2.43 9.60
N PRO A 279 -15.28 1.87 9.02
CA PRO A 279 -15.98 0.72 9.59
C PRO A 279 -15.04 -0.49 9.78
N THR A 280 -15.26 -1.25 10.85
CA THR A 280 -14.51 -2.49 11.14
C THR A 280 -15.27 -3.76 10.78
N PHE A 281 -16.55 -3.62 10.42
CA PHE A 281 -17.43 -4.70 10.00
C PHE A 281 -18.01 -4.35 8.63
N ASP A 282 -18.33 -5.38 7.86
CA ASP A 282 -19.06 -5.22 6.60
C ASP A 282 -20.53 -4.90 6.97
N ASN A 283 -21.12 -3.89 6.32
CA ASN A 283 -22.53 -3.55 6.49
C ASN A 283 -23.44 -4.56 5.78
#